data_AF-A0A3R9WD36-F1
#
_entry.id   AF-A0A3R9WD36-F1
#
_cell.length_a   1.000
_cell.length_b   1.000
_cell.length_c   1.000
_cell.angle_alpha   90.00
_cell.angle_beta   90.00
_cell.angle_gamma   90.00
#
_symmetry.space_group_name_H-M   'P 1'
#
loop_
_entity.id
_entity.type
_entity.pdbx_description
1 polymer ?
#
loop_
_entity_poly.entity_id
_entity_poly.type
_entity_poly.pdbx_seq_one_letter_code
_entity_poly.pdbx_strand_id
1 'polypeptide(L)'
;MPSTPHRALRGFLALCTAAGLASVAAPTASAAPGTGPTAVVTMGDSYISGEAGRWLGNSLTNSGSRNGTDRAWTGSAYDPSRVYGATAGGCHRSDTAEVKSAGPVASSLINLACSGATTENVIRASQGGQAYKGEAPQADQLAAVAASHDVELIALSIGGNDLGFADIIATCAKDYIVWYSYCHDDQQAEVDARIDGVMADVGRSVDEIRAVMTGAGYSASDYRIVLQSYPSPIPRAAENRYAESGWARTNTGGCPFWNDDSTWARDSLVPQLANRLKGVAAAKGVQFMDLRDALQGREVCAKTSKQVSSTVPASATTSEWARWIDSQSTQGLVQESMHPNAYGQQALGRCLALVHARPTGNHSCRNTAGAGASGMYLTAG
;
A
#
# COMPACT_ATOMS: atom_id res chain seq x y z
N MET A 1 -20.62 74.49 67.47
CA MET A 1 -19.25 73.90 67.55
C MET A 1 -18.91 73.28 66.21
N PRO A 2 -18.17 74.01 65.35
CA PRO A 2 -17.50 73.47 64.19
C PRO A 2 -15.98 73.29 64.44
N SER A 3 -15.33 72.66 63.45
CA SER A 3 -13.90 72.75 63.07
C SER A 3 -12.82 72.10 63.93
N THR A 4 -12.06 71.18 63.31
CA THR A 4 -10.58 71.12 63.14
C THR A 4 -10.16 69.73 62.54
N PRO A 5 -8.93 69.47 62.07
CA PRO A 5 -8.43 69.94 60.76
C PRO A 5 -7.54 68.92 59.97
N HIS A 6 -7.04 69.36 58.80
CA HIS A 6 -5.82 68.98 58.07
C HIS A 6 -5.35 67.51 57.92
N ARG A 7 -5.16 67.07 56.66
CA ARG A 7 -3.83 67.04 55.99
C ARG A 7 -3.94 66.50 54.57
N ALA A 8 -3.35 67.23 53.63
CA ALA A 8 -3.17 66.83 52.24
C ALA A 8 -2.02 65.84 52.11
N LEU A 9 -2.20 64.80 51.28
CA LEU A 9 -1.14 63.91 50.82
C LEU A 9 -1.14 63.90 49.29
N ARG A 10 -0.07 64.45 48.70
CA ARG A 10 0.26 64.32 47.28
C ARG A 10 1.17 63.09 47.14
N GLY A 11 0.84 62.19 46.22
CA GLY A 11 1.66 61.05 45.84
C GLY A 11 1.53 60.78 44.33
N PHE A 12 2.66 60.88 43.64
CA PHE A 12 2.86 60.82 42.19
C PHE A 12 2.24 59.59 41.50
N LEU A 13 1.53 59.80 40.38
CA LEU A 13 1.21 58.75 39.41
C LEU A 13 2.19 58.85 38.24
N ALA A 14 3.06 57.85 38.09
CA ALA A 14 3.98 57.71 36.98
C ALA A 14 3.21 57.26 35.72
N LEU A 15 3.38 57.99 34.62
CA LEU A 15 2.81 57.67 33.32
C LEU A 15 3.74 56.66 32.62
N CYS A 16 3.42 55.37 32.69
CA CYS A 16 4.07 54.35 31.86
C CYS A 16 3.37 54.31 30.50
N THR A 17 4.01 54.84 29.46
CA THR A 17 3.61 54.65 28.06
C THR A 17 3.95 53.23 27.62
N ALA A 18 2.95 52.36 27.55
CA ALA A 18 3.08 51.04 26.94
C ALA A 18 3.12 51.20 25.41
N ALA A 19 4.32 51.13 24.82
CA ALA A 19 4.49 50.94 23.40
C ALA A 19 4.13 49.48 23.05
N GLY A 20 2.94 49.26 22.50
CA GLY A 20 2.52 47.97 21.98
C GLY A 20 3.35 47.60 20.76
N LEU A 21 4.32 46.71 20.92
CA LEU A 21 4.94 45.97 19.83
C LEU A 21 3.91 44.97 19.30
N ALA A 22 3.15 45.37 18.27
CA ALA A 22 2.39 44.44 17.47
C ALA A 22 3.39 43.55 16.69
N SER A 23 3.63 42.35 17.20
CA SER A 23 4.27 41.28 16.45
C SER A 23 3.33 40.88 15.31
N VAL A 24 3.55 41.48 14.15
CA VAL A 24 2.95 41.02 12.89
C VAL A 24 3.56 39.65 12.61
N ALA A 25 2.88 38.58 13.03
CA ALA A 25 3.23 37.24 12.57
C ALA A 25 3.07 37.27 11.06
N ALA A 26 4.19 37.16 10.32
CA ALA A 26 4.12 36.90 8.89
C ALA A 26 3.23 35.67 8.68
N PRO A 27 2.31 35.69 7.71
CA PRO A 27 1.56 34.48 7.40
C PRO A 27 2.58 33.39 7.13
N THR A 28 2.49 32.28 7.86
CA THR A 28 3.23 31.06 7.51
C THR A 28 2.89 30.80 6.05
N ALA A 29 3.91 30.86 5.17
CA ALA A 29 3.72 30.57 3.77
C ALA A 29 3.09 29.19 3.67
N SER A 30 1.78 29.15 3.40
CA SER A 30 1.09 27.92 3.08
C SER A 30 1.68 27.49 1.75
N ALA A 31 2.30 26.31 1.70
CA ALA A 31 2.60 25.77 0.38
C ALA A 31 1.24 25.54 -0.30
N ALA A 32 1.14 26.05 -1.51
CA ALA A 32 0.04 25.87 -2.44
C ALA A 32 0.61 25.15 -3.67
N PRO A 33 -0.23 24.66 -4.60
CA PRO A 33 0.25 24.03 -5.84
C PRO A 33 1.33 24.86 -6.54
N GLY A 34 2.36 24.20 -7.05
CA GLY A 34 3.52 24.86 -7.69
C GLY A 34 4.46 25.58 -6.70
N THR A 35 4.30 25.39 -5.39
CA THR A 35 5.23 25.90 -4.36
C THR A 35 5.64 24.80 -3.40
N GLY A 36 6.90 24.81 -2.96
CA GLY A 36 7.46 23.78 -2.09
C GLY A 36 8.08 22.61 -2.85
N PRO A 37 8.54 21.56 -2.14
CA PRO A 37 9.12 20.37 -2.76
C PRO A 37 8.03 19.52 -3.45
N THR A 38 8.34 19.02 -4.64
CA THR A 38 7.45 18.12 -5.38
C THR A 38 7.23 16.82 -4.62
N ALA A 39 6.02 16.26 -4.69
CA ALA A 39 5.66 15.04 -3.98
C ALA A 39 4.90 14.03 -4.82
N VAL A 40 5.24 12.75 -4.63
CA VAL A 40 4.40 11.61 -5.01
C VAL A 40 3.90 10.93 -3.75
N VAL A 41 2.60 10.68 -3.68
CA VAL A 41 1.92 10.11 -2.51
C VAL A 41 1.30 8.77 -2.87
N THR A 42 1.52 7.74 -2.05
CA THR A 42 0.75 6.48 -2.11
C THR A 42 -0.23 6.39 -0.95
N MET A 43 -1.46 6.01 -1.24
CA MET A 43 -2.56 5.78 -0.31
C MET A 43 -3.17 4.41 -0.58
N GLY A 44 -3.75 3.79 0.44
CA GLY A 44 -4.40 2.50 0.28
C GLY A 44 -4.16 1.50 1.39
N ASP A 45 -4.22 0.22 1.03
CA ASP A 45 -4.09 -0.91 1.92
C ASP A 45 -2.64 -1.47 2.01
N SER A 46 -2.55 -2.73 2.44
CA SER A 46 -1.34 -3.50 2.66
C SER A 46 -0.48 -3.74 1.42
N TYR A 47 -1.09 -3.85 0.24
CA TYR A 47 -0.35 -4.13 -0.98
C TYR A 47 0.54 -2.95 -1.37
N ILE A 48 0.05 -1.73 -1.17
CA ILE A 48 0.80 -0.50 -1.45
C ILE A 48 1.54 0.04 -0.21
N SER A 49 1.16 -0.37 1.01
CA SER A 49 1.95 -0.08 2.21
C SER A 49 3.29 -0.82 2.21
N GLY A 50 3.36 -1.99 1.56
CA GLY A 50 4.56 -2.82 1.52
C GLY A 50 4.63 -3.85 2.63
N GLU A 51 3.49 -4.42 3.03
CA GLU A 51 3.35 -5.28 4.21
C GLU A 51 4.31 -6.48 4.29
N ALA A 52 4.75 -7.05 3.16
CA ALA A 52 5.75 -8.13 3.13
C ALA A 52 7.15 -7.67 2.70
N GLY A 53 7.41 -6.37 2.68
CA GLY A 53 8.66 -5.78 2.20
C GLY A 53 9.90 -6.22 2.98
N ARG A 54 9.77 -6.89 4.13
CA ARG A 54 10.92 -7.47 4.85
C ARG A 54 11.53 -8.69 4.18
N TRP A 55 10.85 -9.32 3.22
CA TRP A 55 11.28 -10.59 2.66
C TRP A 55 11.99 -10.45 1.31
N LEU A 56 13.14 -11.12 1.16
CA LEU A 56 13.87 -11.29 -0.10
C LEU A 56 13.65 -12.71 -0.65
N GLY A 57 12.40 -13.03 -0.98
CA GLY A 57 11.97 -14.37 -1.36
C GLY A 57 11.54 -15.24 -0.17
N ASN A 58 11.34 -16.53 -0.43
CA ASN A 58 10.85 -17.50 0.56
C ASN A 58 11.87 -18.62 0.79
N SER A 59 12.00 -19.09 2.03
CA SER A 59 13.02 -20.07 2.44
C SER A 59 12.45 -21.03 3.47
N LEU A 60 12.72 -22.33 3.32
CA LEU A 60 12.29 -23.35 4.29
C LEU A 60 13.05 -23.26 5.62
N THR A 61 14.18 -22.57 5.66
CA THR A 61 14.91 -22.32 6.88
C THR A 61 14.18 -21.30 7.72
N ASN A 62 13.67 -21.71 8.89
CA ASN A 62 12.91 -20.86 9.81
C ASN A 62 13.77 -20.20 10.91
N SER A 63 15.07 -20.46 10.95
CA SER A 63 16.03 -19.96 11.94
C SER A 63 17.03 -18.96 11.35
N GLY A 64 17.70 -18.20 12.22
CA GLY A 64 18.74 -17.24 11.84
C GLY A 64 18.24 -16.20 10.83
N SER A 65 19.03 -15.92 9.80
CA SER A 65 18.64 -15.01 8.71
C SER A 65 17.64 -15.61 7.72
N ARG A 66 17.20 -16.86 7.93
CA ARG A 66 16.33 -17.61 7.03
C ARG A 66 16.92 -17.75 5.62
N ASN A 67 18.21 -18.09 5.53
CA ASN A 67 19.03 -18.04 4.30
C ASN A 67 19.14 -16.63 3.69
N GLY A 68 19.09 -15.59 4.52
CA GLY A 68 19.18 -14.20 4.08
C GLY A 68 17.89 -13.61 3.54
N THR A 69 16.75 -14.32 3.64
CA THR A 69 15.48 -13.77 3.18
C THR A 69 14.90 -12.72 4.12
N ASP A 70 15.18 -12.78 5.43
CA ASP A 70 14.59 -11.85 6.39
C ASP A 70 15.46 -10.62 6.64
N ARG A 71 15.05 -9.47 6.09
CA ARG A 71 15.74 -8.18 6.25
C ARG A 71 15.67 -7.64 7.68
N ALA A 72 14.78 -8.18 8.53
CA ALA A 72 14.68 -7.81 9.95
C ALA A 72 15.76 -8.47 10.81
N TRP A 73 16.44 -9.52 10.32
CA TRP A 73 17.45 -10.24 11.10
C TRP A 73 18.66 -9.36 11.46
N THR A 74 18.98 -9.25 12.74
CA THR A 74 20.06 -8.42 13.30
C THR A 74 21.37 -9.19 13.52
N GLY A 75 21.40 -10.50 13.25
CA GLY A 75 22.50 -11.39 13.61
C GLY A 75 22.20 -12.27 14.83
N SER A 76 21.26 -11.86 15.68
CA SER A 76 20.84 -12.63 16.86
C SER A 76 19.33 -12.56 17.14
N ALA A 77 18.62 -11.55 16.63
CA ALA A 77 17.19 -11.36 16.81
C ALA A 77 16.55 -10.79 15.53
N TYR A 78 15.24 -10.56 15.56
CA TYR A 78 14.50 -9.91 14.48
C TYR A 78 14.01 -8.55 14.94
N ASP A 79 14.31 -7.51 14.16
CA ASP A 79 13.84 -6.15 14.37
C ASP A 79 13.11 -5.64 13.11
N PRO A 80 11.77 -5.78 13.06
CA PRO A 80 10.96 -5.32 11.94
C PRO A 80 10.98 -3.79 11.75
N SER A 81 11.37 -3.01 12.76
CA SER A 81 11.47 -1.55 12.64
C SER A 81 12.54 -1.11 11.64
N ARG A 82 13.53 -1.97 11.35
CA ARG A 82 14.52 -1.75 10.28
C ARG A 82 13.92 -1.71 8.88
N VAL A 83 12.73 -2.29 8.71
CA VAL A 83 12.01 -2.34 7.42
C VAL A 83 10.81 -1.41 7.44
N TYR A 84 10.01 -1.44 8.52
CA TYR A 84 8.74 -0.70 8.60
C TYR A 84 8.83 0.61 9.38
N GLY A 85 9.99 0.93 9.93
CA GLY A 85 10.20 2.10 10.79
C GLY A 85 9.26 2.10 12.00
N ALA A 86 8.75 3.30 12.32
CA ALA A 86 7.78 3.49 13.40
C ALA A 86 6.45 2.73 13.19
N THR A 87 6.17 2.25 11.98
CA THR A 87 4.91 1.56 11.66
C THR A 87 5.00 0.04 11.77
N ALA A 88 6.10 -0.49 12.31
CA ALA A 88 6.32 -1.93 12.48
C ALA A 88 5.26 -2.65 13.32
N GLY A 89 4.61 -1.94 14.24
CA GLY A 89 3.48 -2.45 15.04
C GLY A 89 2.10 -2.07 14.49
N GLY A 90 2.02 -1.50 13.28
CA GLY A 90 0.80 -0.89 12.76
C GLY A 90 0.67 -1.03 11.25
N CYS A 91 0.87 0.07 10.54
CA CYS A 91 0.58 0.17 9.11
C CYS A 91 1.55 -0.57 8.19
N HIS A 92 2.66 -1.12 8.70
CA HIS A 92 3.65 -1.89 7.94
C HIS A 92 4.10 -1.17 6.65
N ARG A 93 4.48 0.11 6.77
CA ARG A 93 5.00 0.92 5.67
C ARG A 93 6.46 0.57 5.42
N SER A 94 6.73 -0.31 4.46
CA SER A 94 8.09 -0.76 4.17
C SER A 94 8.94 0.33 3.53
N ASP A 95 10.22 0.34 3.86
CA ASP A 95 11.28 1.08 3.16
C ASP A 95 11.45 0.68 1.67
N THR A 96 10.83 -0.42 1.25
CA THR A 96 10.77 -0.86 -0.16
C THR A 96 9.39 -0.72 -0.78
N ALA A 97 8.40 -0.21 -0.05
CA ALA A 97 7.04 0.03 -0.58
C ALA A 97 7.08 0.76 -1.93
N GLU A 98 6.05 0.58 -2.75
CA GLU A 98 5.96 1.08 -4.13
C GLU A 98 6.57 2.49 -4.32
N VAL A 99 6.10 3.49 -3.56
CA VAL A 99 6.61 4.87 -3.67
C VAL A 99 8.08 5.02 -3.32
N LYS A 100 8.59 4.24 -2.35
CA LYS A 100 9.99 4.26 -1.91
C LYS A 100 10.91 3.60 -2.93
N SER A 101 10.36 2.69 -3.74
CA SER A 101 11.08 1.99 -4.81
C SER A 101 10.96 2.65 -6.18
N ALA A 102 10.19 3.74 -6.32
CA ALA A 102 10.00 4.43 -7.61
C ALA A 102 11.25 5.18 -8.13
N GLY A 103 12.27 5.34 -7.29
CA GLY A 103 13.44 6.17 -7.61
C GLY A 103 13.14 7.67 -7.50
N PRO A 104 13.99 8.55 -8.05
CA PRO A 104 13.89 9.99 -7.86
C PRO A 104 12.82 10.64 -8.77
N VAL A 105 11.57 10.22 -8.62
CA VAL A 105 10.45 10.75 -9.42
C VAL A 105 9.90 12.08 -8.89
N ALA A 106 10.15 12.38 -7.61
CA ALA A 106 9.84 13.65 -6.96
C ALA A 106 10.81 13.90 -5.79
N SER A 107 10.77 15.12 -5.24
CA SER A 107 11.62 15.50 -4.09
C SER A 107 11.21 14.76 -2.81
N SER A 108 9.90 14.53 -2.63
CA SER A 108 9.31 13.82 -1.50
C SER A 108 8.54 12.60 -1.99
N LEU A 109 8.83 11.43 -1.41
CA LEU A 109 8.14 10.17 -1.69
C LEU A 109 7.40 9.75 -0.42
N ILE A 110 6.08 9.88 -0.41
CA ILE A 110 5.27 9.79 0.82
C ILE A 110 4.35 8.57 0.74
N ASN A 111 4.40 7.73 1.78
CA ASN A 111 3.50 6.59 1.90
C ASN A 111 2.54 6.84 3.06
N LEU A 112 1.25 7.01 2.75
CA LEU A 112 0.16 7.15 3.72
C LEU A 112 -0.66 5.87 3.86
N ALA A 113 -0.42 4.88 3.01
CA ALA A 113 -1.14 3.61 3.02
C ALA A 113 -0.95 2.84 4.32
N CYS A 114 -1.93 2.02 4.68
CA CYS A 114 -1.90 1.26 5.92
C CYS A 114 -2.37 -0.17 5.71
N SER A 115 -1.51 -1.12 6.11
CA SER A 115 -1.85 -2.54 6.18
C SER A 115 -3.20 -2.79 6.85
N GLY A 116 -4.11 -3.48 6.19
CA GLY A 116 -5.47 -3.80 6.68
C GLY A 116 -6.51 -2.69 6.50
N ALA A 117 -6.16 -1.55 5.91
CA ALA A 117 -7.12 -0.47 5.66
C ALA A 117 -8.20 -0.88 4.65
N THR A 118 -9.42 -0.44 4.90
CA THR A 118 -10.57 -0.47 3.97
C THR A 118 -10.82 0.94 3.41
N THR A 119 -11.76 1.07 2.49
CA THR A 119 -12.14 2.37 1.91
C THR A 119 -12.56 3.39 2.97
N GLU A 120 -13.15 2.96 4.10
CA GLU A 120 -13.58 3.84 5.19
C GLU A 120 -12.41 4.55 5.88
N ASN A 121 -11.21 3.96 5.85
CA ASN A 121 -10.01 4.54 6.43
C ASN A 121 -9.33 5.54 5.49
N VAL A 122 -9.78 5.61 4.22
CA VAL A 122 -9.35 6.64 3.29
C VAL A 122 -10.14 7.93 3.52
N ILE A 123 -11.43 7.83 3.85
CA ILE A 123 -12.32 9.00 3.97
C ILE A 123 -11.90 9.90 5.15
N ARG A 124 -11.93 11.23 4.99
CA ARG A 124 -11.54 12.14 6.09
C ARG A 124 -12.54 12.03 7.24
N ALA A 125 -12.09 12.25 8.47
CA ALA A 125 -12.92 12.08 9.66
C ALA A 125 -14.17 12.96 9.63
N SER A 126 -14.06 14.19 9.11
CA SER A 126 -15.19 15.11 8.97
C SER A 126 -16.23 14.69 7.92
N GLN A 127 -15.93 13.67 7.10
CA GLN A 127 -16.85 13.03 6.16
C GLN A 127 -17.21 11.59 6.59
N GLY A 128 -17.00 11.24 7.86
CA GLY A 128 -17.40 9.96 8.46
C GLY A 128 -16.38 8.83 8.34
N GLY A 129 -15.19 9.09 7.79
CA GLY A 129 -14.13 8.10 7.77
C GLY A 129 -13.51 7.84 9.15
N GLN A 130 -12.81 6.71 9.26
CA GLN A 130 -12.37 6.19 10.55
C GLN A 130 -10.84 6.14 10.66
N ALA A 131 -10.34 6.62 11.80
CA ALA A 131 -8.95 6.43 12.19
C ALA A 131 -8.63 4.93 12.27
N TYR A 132 -7.40 4.55 11.96
CA TYR A 132 -7.01 3.15 11.90
C TYR A 132 -5.61 2.94 12.45
N LYS A 133 -5.44 1.91 13.29
CA LYS A 133 -4.17 1.55 13.96
C LYS A 133 -3.46 2.75 14.63
N GLY A 134 -4.25 3.65 15.23
CA GLY A 134 -3.75 4.83 15.95
C GLY A 134 -3.38 6.01 15.06
N GLU A 135 -3.67 5.95 13.75
CA GLU A 135 -3.43 7.04 12.81
C GLU A 135 -4.74 7.65 12.31
N ALA A 136 -4.72 8.94 12.01
CA ALA A 136 -5.85 9.63 11.37
C ALA A 136 -6.17 9.01 10.00
N PRO A 137 -7.41 9.16 9.49
CA PRO A 137 -7.73 8.71 8.14
C PRO A 137 -6.77 9.25 7.09
N GLN A 138 -6.55 8.48 6.02
CA GLN A 138 -5.50 8.79 5.05
C GLN A 138 -5.74 10.12 4.33
N ALA A 139 -7.00 10.50 4.09
CA ALA A 139 -7.35 11.81 3.51
C ALA A 139 -7.01 12.99 4.45
N ASP A 140 -7.13 12.84 5.77
CA ASP A 140 -6.69 13.87 6.72
C ASP A 140 -5.16 14.02 6.70
N GLN A 141 -4.43 12.90 6.57
CA GLN A 141 -2.98 12.93 6.39
C GLN A 141 -2.58 13.57 5.05
N LEU A 142 -3.31 13.27 3.97
CA LEU A 142 -3.11 13.88 2.65
C LEU A 142 -3.31 15.40 2.71
N ALA A 143 -4.31 15.90 3.45
CA ALA A 143 -4.52 17.33 3.61
C ALA A 143 -3.29 18.04 4.21
N ALA A 144 -2.64 17.42 5.20
CA ALA A 144 -1.40 17.95 5.79
C ALA A 144 -0.22 17.92 4.81
N VAL A 145 -0.12 16.88 3.98
CA VAL A 145 0.89 16.80 2.91
C VAL A 145 0.65 17.89 1.87
N ALA A 146 -0.58 18.02 1.37
CA ALA A 146 -0.96 18.98 0.34
C ALA A 146 -0.72 20.44 0.76
N ALA A 147 -0.88 20.76 2.05
CA ALA A 147 -0.61 22.09 2.60
C ALA A 147 0.88 22.48 2.66
N SER A 148 1.79 21.54 2.41
CA SER A 148 3.25 21.73 2.58
C SER A 148 4.10 21.31 1.38
N HIS A 149 3.50 20.71 0.35
CA HIS A 149 4.18 20.15 -0.82
C HIS A 149 3.50 20.61 -2.10
N ASP A 150 4.17 20.35 -3.23
CA ASP A 150 3.59 20.38 -4.57
C ASP A 150 3.30 18.93 -5.01
N VAL A 151 2.10 18.43 -4.74
CA VAL A 151 1.72 17.03 -5.00
C VAL A 151 1.43 16.84 -6.48
N GLU A 152 2.24 16.05 -7.18
CA GLU A 152 2.11 15.82 -8.63
C GLU A 152 1.32 14.56 -8.96
N LEU A 153 1.40 13.53 -8.09
CA LEU A 153 0.74 12.24 -8.30
C LEU A 153 0.32 11.59 -6.98
N ILE A 154 -0.89 11.05 -6.97
CA ILE A 154 -1.46 10.24 -5.89
C ILE A 154 -1.81 8.86 -6.46
N ALA A 155 -1.12 7.82 -6.01
CA ALA A 155 -1.45 6.44 -6.34
C ALA A 155 -2.33 5.83 -5.24
N LEU A 156 -3.43 5.19 -5.63
CA LEU A 156 -4.41 4.59 -4.73
C LEU A 156 -4.58 3.09 -5.04
N SER A 157 -4.39 2.25 -4.02
CA SER A 157 -4.69 0.81 -4.04
C SER A 157 -5.59 0.45 -2.86
N ILE A 158 -6.89 0.30 -3.09
CA ILE A 158 -7.87 0.06 -2.01
C ILE A 158 -9.05 -0.78 -2.52
N GLY A 159 -9.77 -1.43 -1.60
CA GLY A 159 -10.96 -2.24 -1.88
C GLY A 159 -10.73 -3.75 -1.70
N GLY A 160 -9.48 -4.22 -1.66
CA GLY A 160 -9.18 -5.65 -1.44
C GLY A 160 -9.67 -6.14 -0.08
N ASN A 161 -9.48 -5.35 0.98
CA ASN A 161 -9.96 -5.68 2.32
C ASN A 161 -11.49 -5.58 2.43
N ASP A 162 -12.10 -4.58 1.79
CA ASP A 162 -13.56 -4.42 1.71
C ASP A 162 -14.24 -5.61 1.01
N LEU A 163 -13.57 -6.20 0.00
CA LEU A 163 -14.02 -7.39 -0.70
C LEU A 163 -13.83 -8.68 0.13
N GLY A 164 -13.06 -8.64 1.22
CA GLY A 164 -12.75 -9.82 2.03
C GLY A 164 -11.68 -10.71 1.40
N PHE A 165 -10.74 -10.16 0.61
CA PHE A 165 -9.76 -10.95 -0.13
C PHE A 165 -8.88 -11.84 0.77
N ALA A 166 -8.57 -11.38 2.00
CA ALA A 166 -7.86 -12.19 2.99
C ALA A 166 -8.66 -13.43 3.42
N ASP A 167 -9.99 -13.29 3.56
CA ASP A 167 -10.88 -14.40 3.92
C ASP A 167 -11.04 -15.39 2.75
N ILE A 168 -11.06 -14.90 1.50
CA ILE A 168 -11.03 -15.75 0.30
C ILE A 168 -9.77 -16.62 0.30
N ILE A 169 -8.58 -16.00 0.48
CA ILE A 169 -7.31 -16.72 0.56
C ILE A 169 -7.34 -17.76 1.69
N ALA A 170 -7.80 -17.35 2.88
CA ALA A 170 -7.85 -18.22 4.05
C ALA A 170 -8.81 -19.41 3.85
N THR A 171 -9.96 -19.19 3.21
CA THR A 171 -10.93 -20.24 2.89
C THR A 171 -10.32 -21.23 1.90
N CYS A 172 -9.78 -20.77 0.77
CA CYS A 172 -9.15 -21.66 -0.21
C CYS A 172 -7.97 -22.46 0.38
N ALA A 173 -7.16 -21.84 1.23
CA ALA A 173 -6.08 -22.54 1.93
C ALA A 173 -6.60 -23.60 2.91
N LYS A 174 -7.69 -23.33 3.63
CA LYS A 174 -8.32 -24.30 4.54
C LYS A 174 -8.99 -25.43 3.78
N ASP A 175 -9.67 -25.14 2.68
CA ASP A 175 -10.32 -26.13 1.83
C ASP A 175 -9.30 -27.09 1.22
N TYR A 176 -8.12 -26.59 0.86
CA TYR A 176 -6.99 -27.44 0.47
C TYR A 176 -6.45 -28.32 1.61
N ILE A 177 -6.19 -27.73 2.79
CA ILE A 177 -5.45 -28.41 3.87
C ILE A 177 -6.34 -29.35 4.69
N VAL A 178 -7.59 -28.97 4.95
CA VAL A 178 -8.48 -29.60 5.93
C VAL A 178 -9.61 -30.37 5.25
N TRP A 179 -10.27 -29.75 4.28
CA TRP A 179 -11.53 -30.26 3.72
C TRP A 179 -11.35 -31.06 2.44
N TYR A 180 -10.20 -30.91 1.78
CA TYR A 180 -9.89 -31.51 0.49
C TYR A 180 -10.96 -31.20 -0.58
N SER A 181 -11.41 -29.94 -0.60
CA SER A 181 -12.43 -29.40 -1.51
C SER A 181 -11.92 -28.15 -2.23
N TYR A 182 -12.56 -27.79 -3.33
CA TYR A 182 -12.32 -26.52 -4.04
C TYR A 182 -13.10 -25.40 -3.35
N CYS A 183 -12.60 -24.17 -3.45
CA CYS A 183 -13.27 -22.98 -2.89
C CYS A 183 -13.91 -22.09 -3.96
N HIS A 184 -13.48 -22.23 -5.23
CA HIS A 184 -13.67 -21.18 -6.23
C HIS A 184 -15.14 -20.87 -6.54
N ASP A 185 -16.03 -21.86 -6.44
CA ASP A 185 -17.46 -21.73 -6.72
C ASP A 185 -18.18 -20.93 -5.64
N ASP A 186 -18.01 -21.31 -4.38
CA ASP A 186 -18.58 -20.61 -3.24
C ASP A 186 -18.00 -19.20 -3.09
N GLN A 187 -16.68 -19.05 -3.29
CA GLN A 187 -16.03 -17.74 -3.19
C GLN A 187 -16.40 -16.80 -4.34
N GLN A 188 -16.66 -17.30 -5.55
CA GLN A 188 -17.11 -16.45 -6.66
C GLN A 188 -18.47 -15.81 -6.34
N ALA A 189 -19.41 -16.56 -5.75
CA ALA A 189 -20.72 -16.03 -5.38
C ALA A 189 -20.61 -14.89 -4.34
N GLU A 190 -19.73 -15.04 -3.34
CA GLU A 190 -19.46 -14.00 -2.35
C GLU A 190 -18.83 -12.75 -2.96
N VAL A 191 -17.89 -12.92 -3.89
CA VAL A 191 -17.28 -11.81 -4.64
C VAL A 191 -18.33 -11.07 -5.44
N ASP A 192 -19.16 -11.79 -6.22
CA ASP A 192 -20.20 -11.18 -7.06
C ASP A 192 -21.23 -10.42 -6.22
N ALA A 193 -21.56 -10.90 -5.03
CA ALA A 193 -22.49 -10.23 -4.12
C ALA A 193 -21.95 -8.92 -3.54
N ARG A 194 -20.62 -8.78 -3.38
CA ARG A 194 -19.99 -7.65 -2.68
C ARG A 194 -19.37 -6.62 -3.62
N ILE A 195 -18.85 -7.06 -4.77
CA ILE A 195 -17.96 -6.26 -5.61
C ILE A 195 -18.59 -4.93 -6.07
N ASP A 196 -19.90 -4.88 -6.31
CA ASP A 196 -20.60 -3.65 -6.71
C ASP A 196 -20.53 -2.57 -5.62
N GLY A 197 -20.80 -2.94 -4.37
CA GLY A 197 -20.70 -2.03 -3.23
C GLY A 197 -19.27 -1.58 -2.99
N VAL A 198 -18.31 -2.50 -3.05
CA VAL A 198 -16.89 -2.18 -2.90
C VAL A 198 -16.42 -1.18 -3.97
N MET A 199 -16.82 -1.36 -5.23
CA MET A 199 -16.45 -0.43 -6.31
C MET A 199 -17.08 0.96 -6.14
N ALA A 200 -18.30 1.04 -5.61
CA ALA A 200 -18.91 2.32 -5.26
C ALA A 200 -18.05 3.04 -4.20
N ASP A 201 -17.56 2.30 -3.21
CA ASP A 201 -16.76 2.84 -2.10
C ASP A 201 -15.36 3.26 -2.52
N VAL A 202 -14.71 2.50 -3.40
CA VAL A 202 -13.47 2.93 -4.07
C VAL A 202 -13.71 4.24 -4.84
N GLY A 203 -14.86 4.35 -5.53
CA GLY A 203 -15.26 5.59 -6.18
C GLY A 203 -15.40 6.76 -5.21
N ARG A 204 -15.96 6.54 -4.01
CA ARG A 204 -16.04 7.55 -2.95
C ARG A 204 -14.66 7.96 -2.45
N SER A 205 -13.73 7.03 -2.31
CA SER A 205 -12.33 7.34 -1.96
C SER A 205 -11.65 8.26 -2.99
N VAL A 206 -11.90 8.05 -4.28
CA VAL A 206 -11.36 8.93 -5.35
C VAL A 206 -11.96 10.34 -5.28
N ASP A 207 -13.27 10.46 -5.08
CA ASP A 207 -13.93 11.77 -4.91
C ASP A 207 -13.40 12.50 -3.67
N GLU A 208 -13.16 11.76 -2.60
CA GLU A 208 -12.65 12.32 -1.37
C GLU A 208 -11.24 12.89 -1.51
N ILE A 209 -10.34 12.17 -2.17
CA ILE A 209 -8.99 12.65 -2.48
C ILE A 209 -9.10 13.99 -3.24
N ARG A 210 -9.99 14.07 -4.23
CA ARG A 210 -10.19 15.32 -4.97
C ARG A 210 -10.67 16.46 -4.09
N ALA A 211 -11.61 16.19 -3.21
CA ALA A 211 -12.18 17.19 -2.33
C ALA A 211 -11.16 17.65 -1.26
N VAL A 212 -10.24 16.80 -0.80
CA VAL A 212 -9.09 17.22 0.02
C VAL A 212 -8.14 18.11 -0.77
N MET A 213 -7.75 17.69 -1.97
CA MET A 213 -6.81 18.46 -2.80
C MET A 213 -7.40 19.83 -3.16
N THR A 214 -8.69 19.89 -3.51
CA THR A 214 -9.42 21.15 -3.77
C THR A 214 -9.44 22.03 -2.53
N GLY A 215 -9.70 21.46 -1.35
CA GLY A 215 -9.66 22.18 -0.07
C GLY A 215 -8.27 22.73 0.27
N ALA A 216 -7.22 22.08 -0.21
CA ALA A 216 -5.83 22.55 -0.09
C ALA A 216 -5.40 23.54 -1.20
N GLY A 217 -6.31 23.93 -2.09
CA GLY A 217 -6.06 24.91 -3.15
C GLY A 217 -5.59 24.33 -4.49
N TYR A 218 -5.55 23.01 -4.65
CA TYR A 218 -5.19 22.35 -5.91
C TYR A 218 -6.34 22.40 -6.91
N SER A 219 -6.01 22.79 -8.14
CA SER A 219 -6.83 22.53 -9.31
C SER A 219 -6.65 21.08 -9.78
N ALA A 220 -7.62 20.58 -10.56
CA ALA A 220 -7.57 19.22 -11.09
C ALA A 220 -6.42 18.97 -12.09
N SER A 221 -5.78 20.04 -12.60
CA SER A 221 -4.61 19.93 -13.48
C SER A 221 -3.27 19.90 -12.75
N ASP A 222 -3.25 20.21 -11.46
CA ASP A 222 -2.00 20.30 -10.69
C ASP A 222 -1.46 18.92 -10.28
N TYR A 223 -2.35 17.93 -10.17
CA TYR A 223 -2.03 16.58 -9.74
C TYR A 223 -2.78 15.53 -10.56
N ARG A 224 -2.30 14.29 -10.51
CA ARG A 224 -3.00 13.13 -11.07
C ARG A 224 -3.34 12.13 -9.99
N ILE A 225 -4.45 11.43 -10.17
CA ILE A 225 -4.77 10.22 -9.41
C ILE A 225 -4.54 9.01 -10.33
N VAL A 226 -3.80 8.02 -9.83
CA VAL A 226 -3.64 6.71 -10.44
C VAL A 226 -4.33 5.70 -9.53
N LEU A 227 -5.48 5.16 -9.97
CA LEU A 227 -6.10 4.01 -9.33
C LEU A 227 -5.43 2.75 -9.88
N GLN A 228 -4.95 1.85 -9.01
CA GLN A 228 -4.28 0.63 -9.45
C GLN A 228 -5.00 -0.63 -9.01
N SER A 229 -4.87 -1.69 -9.82
CA SER A 229 -5.30 -3.03 -9.41
C SER A 229 -4.25 -3.72 -8.54
N TYR A 230 -4.51 -4.96 -8.17
CA TYR A 230 -3.57 -5.80 -7.43
C TYR A 230 -2.84 -6.76 -8.38
N PRO A 231 -1.56 -7.09 -8.12
CA PRO A 231 -0.94 -8.23 -8.76
C PRO A 231 -1.48 -9.54 -8.20
N SER A 232 -1.44 -10.60 -9.01
CA SER A 232 -1.73 -11.94 -8.47
C SER A 232 -0.49 -12.57 -7.84
N PRO A 233 -0.59 -13.11 -6.61
CA PRO A 233 0.53 -13.69 -5.88
C PRO A 233 0.75 -15.19 -6.11
N ILE A 234 -0.14 -15.86 -6.84
CA ILE A 234 -0.07 -17.30 -7.15
C ILE A 234 -0.17 -17.53 -8.67
N PRO A 235 0.49 -18.55 -9.25
CA PRO A 235 0.45 -18.80 -10.69
C PRO A 235 -0.81 -19.59 -11.09
N ARG A 236 -1.04 -19.76 -12.40
CA ARG A 236 -2.05 -20.72 -12.88
C ARG A 236 -1.65 -22.15 -12.50
N ALA A 237 -2.61 -23.09 -12.56
CA ALA A 237 -2.33 -24.51 -12.35
C ALA A 237 -1.16 -25.04 -13.19
N ALA A 238 -1.17 -24.76 -14.50
CA ALA A 238 -0.15 -25.21 -15.43
C ALA A 238 1.25 -24.62 -15.15
N GLU A 239 1.31 -23.52 -14.40
CA GLU A 239 2.51 -22.76 -14.06
C GLU A 239 3.00 -23.05 -12.63
N ASN A 240 2.25 -23.84 -11.86
CA ASN A 240 2.60 -24.22 -10.49
C ASN A 240 3.70 -25.29 -10.46
N ARG A 241 4.74 -25.07 -9.67
CA ARG A 241 5.91 -25.93 -9.52
C ARG A 241 5.58 -27.26 -8.84
N TYR A 242 4.58 -27.28 -7.97
CA TYR A 242 4.19 -28.45 -7.20
C TYR A 242 2.85 -29.01 -7.68
N ALA A 243 2.78 -30.34 -7.86
CA ALA A 243 1.52 -31.02 -8.09
C ALA A 243 0.55 -30.78 -6.93
N GLU A 244 -0.76 -30.79 -7.19
CA GLU A 244 -1.77 -30.63 -6.14
C GLU A 244 -1.95 -31.89 -5.27
N SER A 245 -1.34 -33.01 -5.67
CA SER A 245 -1.30 -34.25 -4.90
C SER A 245 -0.23 -34.22 -3.80
N GLY A 246 -0.59 -34.72 -2.62
CA GLY A 246 0.32 -34.79 -1.47
C GLY A 246 0.53 -33.44 -0.80
N TRP A 247 1.62 -33.29 -0.03
CA TRP A 247 1.81 -32.15 0.88
C TRP A 247 2.82 -31.10 0.39
N ALA A 248 3.33 -31.22 -0.85
CA ALA A 248 4.38 -30.34 -1.34
C ALA A 248 3.90 -28.88 -1.48
N ARG A 249 2.65 -28.64 -1.91
CA ARG A 249 2.08 -27.27 -1.98
C ARG A 249 2.04 -26.58 -0.62
N THR A 250 1.71 -27.32 0.43
CA THR A 250 1.63 -26.79 1.79
C THR A 250 3.02 -26.70 2.45
N ASN A 251 3.70 -27.84 2.60
CA ASN A 251 4.87 -27.95 3.47
C ASN A 251 6.15 -27.41 2.83
N THR A 252 6.20 -27.36 1.50
CA THR A 252 7.37 -26.88 0.77
C THR A 252 7.06 -25.57 0.04
N GLY A 253 5.94 -25.51 -0.67
CA GLY A 253 5.58 -24.37 -1.51
C GLY A 253 5.03 -23.16 -0.76
N GLY A 254 4.26 -23.40 0.31
CA GLY A 254 3.44 -22.37 0.95
C GLY A 254 2.38 -21.78 0.01
N CYS A 255 1.84 -22.61 -0.89
CA CYS A 255 0.76 -22.29 -1.84
C CYS A 255 -0.33 -23.38 -1.82
N PRO A 256 -0.98 -23.64 -0.67
CA PRO A 256 -1.99 -24.68 -0.50
C PRO A 256 -3.30 -24.31 -1.23
N PHE A 257 -3.30 -24.37 -2.55
CA PHE A 257 -4.46 -24.09 -3.39
C PHE A 257 -4.63 -25.24 -4.38
N TRP A 258 -5.86 -25.60 -4.73
CA TRP A 258 -6.08 -26.55 -5.82
C TRP A 258 -5.78 -25.92 -7.18
N ASN A 259 -5.62 -26.75 -8.21
CA ASN A 259 -5.42 -26.30 -9.58
C ASN A 259 -6.57 -25.40 -10.06
N ASP A 260 -7.82 -25.82 -9.83
CA ASP A 260 -8.98 -25.05 -10.26
C ASP A 260 -9.08 -23.73 -9.49
N ASP A 261 -8.80 -23.72 -8.19
CA ASP A 261 -8.75 -22.48 -7.39
C ASP A 261 -7.65 -21.53 -7.88
N SER A 262 -6.46 -22.05 -8.18
CA SER A 262 -5.34 -21.23 -8.68
C SER A 262 -5.63 -20.66 -10.07
N THR A 263 -6.27 -21.45 -10.93
CA THR A 263 -6.68 -21.03 -12.28
C THR A 263 -7.80 -19.99 -12.20
N TRP A 264 -8.81 -20.23 -11.39
CA TRP A 264 -9.88 -19.28 -11.11
C TRP A 264 -9.34 -17.95 -10.58
N ALA A 265 -8.44 -17.99 -9.60
CA ALA A 265 -7.84 -16.78 -9.05
C ALA A 265 -7.12 -15.95 -10.14
N ARG A 266 -6.37 -16.63 -11.03
CA ARG A 266 -5.58 -15.96 -12.08
C ARG A 266 -6.37 -15.51 -13.30
N ASP A 267 -7.34 -16.29 -13.73
CA ASP A 267 -8.02 -16.07 -15.00
C ASP A 267 -9.43 -15.49 -14.84
N SER A 268 -10.01 -15.54 -13.64
CA SER A 268 -11.34 -15.00 -13.36
C SER A 268 -11.32 -13.91 -12.28
N LEU A 269 -10.95 -14.23 -11.03
CA LEU A 269 -11.09 -13.31 -9.90
C LEU A 269 -10.26 -12.04 -10.04
N VAL A 270 -8.94 -12.17 -10.22
CA VAL A 270 -8.06 -11.00 -10.34
C VAL A 270 -8.39 -10.17 -11.59
N PRO A 271 -8.65 -10.77 -12.77
CA PRO A 271 -9.17 -10.04 -13.93
C PRO A 271 -10.49 -9.32 -13.69
N GLN A 272 -11.44 -9.94 -13.00
CA GLN A 272 -12.73 -9.32 -12.64
C GLN A 272 -12.47 -8.07 -11.79
N LEU A 273 -11.73 -8.19 -10.69
CA LEU A 273 -11.42 -7.06 -9.81
C LEU A 273 -10.70 -5.93 -10.55
N ALA A 274 -9.67 -6.25 -11.34
CA ALA A 274 -8.94 -5.26 -12.11
C ALA A 274 -9.83 -4.54 -13.15
N ASN A 275 -10.71 -5.26 -13.85
CA ASN A 275 -11.66 -4.66 -14.79
C ASN A 275 -12.69 -3.76 -14.08
N ARG A 276 -13.13 -4.15 -12.89
CA ARG A 276 -14.07 -3.37 -12.08
C ARG A 276 -13.43 -2.07 -11.58
N LEU A 277 -12.19 -2.13 -11.08
CA LEU A 277 -11.40 -0.95 -10.71
C LEU A 277 -11.11 -0.04 -11.92
N LYS A 278 -10.81 -0.62 -13.10
CA LYS A 278 -10.68 0.14 -14.35
C LYS A 278 -11.97 0.90 -14.70
N GLY A 279 -13.12 0.27 -14.48
CA GLY A 279 -14.43 0.90 -14.64
C GLY A 279 -14.62 2.10 -13.70
N VAL A 280 -14.23 1.96 -12.43
CA VAL A 280 -14.23 3.08 -11.46
C VAL A 280 -13.31 4.21 -11.94
N ALA A 281 -12.08 3.88 -12.35
CA ALA A 281 -11.12 4.87 -12.85
C ALA A 281 -11.69 5.65 -14.04
N ALA A 282 -12.30 4.95 -15.01
CA ALA A 282 -12.94 5.56 -16.17
C ALA A 282 -14.12 6.47 -15.76
N ALA A 283 -15.02 5.97 -14.90
CA ALA A 283 -16.17 6.74 -14.41
C ALA A 283 -15.76 7.99 -13.63
N LYS A 284 -14.63 7.92 -12.91
CA LYS A 284 -14.06 9.05 -12.18
C LYS A 284 -13.14 9.90 -13.03
N GLY A 285 -12.74 9.50 -14.24
CA GLY A 285 -11.78 10.26 -15.05
C GLY A 285 -10.40 10.36 -14.39
N VAL A 286 -9.92 9.27 -13.80
CA VAL A 286 -8.55 9.13 -13.26
C VAL A 286 -7.79 8.08 -14.05
N GLN A 287 -6.46 8.07 -13.98
CA GLN A 287 -5.67 7.05 -14.67
C GLN A 287 -5.83 5.69 -13.99
N PHE A 288 -5.74 4.62 -14.78
CA PHE A 288 -5.71 3.26 -14.27
C PHE A 288 -4.36 2.59 -14.55
N MET A 289 -3.79 1.95 -13.52
CA MET A 289 -2.63 1.07 -13.63
C MET A 289 -3.02 -0.37 -13.32
N ASP A 290 -3.02 -1.22 -14.34
CA ASP A 290 -3.29 -2.65 -14.19
C ASP A 290 -2.02 -3.38 -13.78
N LEU A 291 -2.06 -4.01 -12.61
CA LEU A 291 -0.95 -4.76 -12.03
C LEU A 291 -1.16 -6.27 -12.09
N ARG A 292 -2.27 -6.77 -12.69
CA ARG A 292 -2.66 -8.19 -12.60
C ARG A 292 -1.57 -9.18 -13.02
N ASP A 293 -0.72 -8.79 -13.97
CA ASP A 293 0.36 -9.59 -14.55
C ASP A 293 1.76 -9.11 -14.14
N ALA A 294 1.87 -8.15 -13.22
CA ALA A 294 3.15 -7.57 -12.82
C ALA A 294 4.10 -8.61 -12.18
N LEU A 295 3.53 -9.66 -11.55
CA LEU A 295 4.28 -10.75 -10.93
C LEU A 295 4.32 -12.03 -11.78
N GLN A 296 3.93 -12.00 -13.07
CA GLN A 296 3.89 -13.20 -13.90
C GLN A 296 5.22 -13.95 -13.92
N GLY A 297 5.19 -15.25 -13.60
CA GLY A 297 6.37 -16.11 -13.45
C GLY A 297 7.20 -15.87 -12.17
N ARG A 298 6.76 -14.97 -11.30
CA ARG A 298 7.37 -14.57 -10.02
C ARG A 298 6.46 -14.82 -8.82
N GLU A 299 5.30 -15.40 -9.04
CA GLU A 299 4.34 -15.78 -8.02
C GLU A 299 4.90 -16.88 -7.09
N VAL A 300 4.28 -17.04 -5.92
CA VAL A 300 4.57 -18.15 -5.00
C VAL A 300 4.33 -19.47 -5.72
N CYS A 301 5.32 -20.37 -5.71
CA CYS A 301 5.26 -21.63 -6.44
C CYS A 301 5.30 -21.55 -7.96
N ALA A 302 5.58 -20.41 -8.59
CA ALA A 302 5.77 -20.37 -10.05
C ALA A 302 6.97 -21.25 -10.48
N LYS A 303 6.81 -22.03 -11.57
CA LYS A 303 7.87 -22.88 -12.15
C LYS A 303 9.14 -22.11 -12.52
N THR A 304 8.99 -20.86 -12.93
CA THR A 304 10.08 -19.95 -13.36
C THR A 304 10.73 -19.19 -12.21
N SER A 305 10.29 -19.43 -10.98
CA SER A 305 10.87 -18.88 -9.77
C SER A 305 11.49 -19.95 -8.90
N LYS A 306 12.24 -19.52 -7.88
CA LYS A 306 12.96 -20.38 -6.94
C LYS A 306 12.77 -19.89 -5.52
N GLN A 307 12.69 -20.84 -4.60
CA GLN A 307 12.88 -20.57 -3.19
C GLN A 307 14.38 -20.39 -2.89
N VAL A 308 14.65 -19.61 -1.85
CA VAL A 308 16.00 -19.34 -1.36
C VAL A 308 16.46 -20.47 -0.46
N SER A 309 17.69 -20.91 -0.64
CA SER A 309 18.36 -21.96 0.14
C SER A 309 19.83 -21.61 0.36
N SER A 310 20.57 -22.47 1.07
CA SER A 310 22.02 -22.32 1.23
C SER A 310 22.81 -22.38 -0.09
N THR A 311 22.24 -22.97 -1.14
CA THR A 311 22.86 -23.09 -2.47
C THR A 311 22.16 -22.26 -3.56
N VAL A 312 21.02 -21.65 -3.24
CA VAL A 312 20.25 -20.78 -4.13
C VAL A 312 20.03 -19.45 -3.40
N PRO A 313 20.90 -18.45 -3.57
CA PRO A 313 20.77 -17.17 -2.87
C PRO A 313 19.54 -16.39 -3.34
N ALA A 314 19.08 -15.47 -2.48
CA ALA A 314 18.05 -14.51 -2.83
C ALA A 314 18.45 -13.66 -4.05
N SER A 315 17.54 -13.51 -5.00
CA SER A 315 17.80 -12.75 -6.22
C SER A 315 16.52 -12.17 -6.79
N ALA A 316 16.55 -10.88 -7.14
CA ALA A 316 15.44 -10.20 -7.82
C ALA A 316 15.05 -10.88 -9.15
N THR A 317 15.98 -11.59 -9.79
CA THR A 317 15.76 -12.20 -11.12
C THR A 317 15.27 -13.64 -11.06
N THR A 318 15.31 -14.31 -9.91
CA THR A 318 14.94 -15.73 -9.80
C THR A 318 14.05 -16.07 -8.62
N SER A 319 14.09 -15.27 -7.55
CA SER A 319 13.25 -15.51 -6.36
C SER A 319 11.78 -15.20 -6.64
N GLU A 320 10.91 -15.82 -5.85
CA GLU A 320 9.49 -15.46 -5.78
C GLU A 320 9.35 -14.01 -5.26
N TRP A 321 8.41 -13.24 -5.81
CA TRP A 321 8.16 -11.83 -5.52
C TRP A 321 6.97 -11.59 -4.59
N ALA A 322 6.28 -12.66 -4.17
CA ALA A 322 5.26 -12.62 -3.15
C ALA A 322 5.65 -13.51 -1.96
N ARG A 323 5.15 -13.17 -0.78
CA ARG A 323 5.34 -13.96 0.43
C ARG A 323 4.41 -15.15 0.40
N TRP A 324 4.91 -16.35 0.66
CA TRP A 324 4.08 -17.55 0.73
C TRP A 324 3.06 -17.53 1.89
N ILE A 325 2.18 -18.53 1.98
CA ILE A 325 1.33 -18.73 3.16
C ILE A 325 2.17 -19.35 4.28
N ASP A 326 2.35 -18.59 5.36
CA ASP A 326 2.93 -19.07 6.61
C ASP A 326 1.83 -19.33 7.65
N SER A 327 1.11 -20.45 7.49
CA SER A 327 -0.05 -20.79 8.33
C SER A 327 0.29 -21.06 9.81
N GLN A 328 1.57 -21.17 10.15
CA GLN A 328 2.03 -21.45 11.52
C GLN A 328 2.77 -20.27 12.17
N SER A 329 2.82 -19.10 11.51
CA SER A 329 3.58 -17.92 11.96
C SER A 329 5.05 -18.24 12.31
N THR A 330 5.62 -19.24 11.63
CA THR A 330 6.97 -19.74 11.92
C THR A 330 8.04 -18.77 11.41
N GLN A 331 7.67 -17.97 10.43
CA GLN A 331 8.52 -17.06 9.70
C GLN A 331 7.79 -15.74 9.49
N GLY A 332 7.66 -15.01 10.59
CA GLY A 332 7.07 -13.68 10.59
C GLY A 332 5.60 -13.67 10.99
N LEU A 333 4.91 -12.64 10.53
CA LEU A 333 3.53 -12.32 10.82
C LEU A 333 2.67 -12.92 9.71
N VAL A 334 1.62 -13.65 10.09
CA VAL A 334 0.73 -14.33 9.13
C VAL A 334 0.12 -13.34 8.13
N GLN A 335 -0.17 -12.11 8.57
CA GLN A 335 -0.76 -11.08 7.72
C GLN A 335 0.11 -10.70 6.50
N GLU A 336 1.41 -10.97 6.52
CA GLU A 336 2.29 -10.72 5.36
C GLU A 336 2.11 -11.74 4.24
N SER A 337 1.41 -12.85 4.48
CA SER A 337 1.16 -13.89 3.48
C SER A 337 0.50 -13.31 2.23
N MET A 338 0.89 -13.82 1.06
CA MET A 338 0.38 -13.43 -0.27
C MET A 338 0.63 -11.97 -0.68
N HIS A 339 1.32 -11.16 0.12
CA HIS A 339 1.68 -9.79 -0.27
C HIS A 339 2.96 -9.77 -1.11
N PRO A 340 3.15 -8.74 -1.98
CA PRO A 340 4.42 -8.53 -2.65
C PRO A 340 5.53 -8.30 -1.63
N ASN A 341 6.61 -9.08 -1.75
CA ASN A 341 7.80 -8.97 -0.91
C ASN A 341 8.72 -7.84 -1.40
N ALA A 342 9.93 -7.69 -0.86
CA ALA A 342 10.83 -6.60 -1.23
C ALA A 342 11.08 -6.50 -2.76
N TYR A 343 11.23 -7.64 -3.45
CA TYR A 343 11.43 -7.65 -4.91
C TYR A 343 10.14 -7.31 -5.66
N GLY A 344 8.99 -7.81 -5.19
CA GLY A 344 7.68 -7.45 -5.74
C GLY A 344 7.39 -5.96 -5.59
N GLN A 345 7.64 -5.39 -4.41
CA GLN A 345 7.46 -3.97 -4.14
C GLN A 345 8.40 -3.10 -4.99
N GLN A 346 9.64 -3.54 -5.23
CA GLN A 346 10.55 -2.88 -6.16
C GLN A 346 10.04 -2.89 -7.60
N ALA A 347 9.47 -4.01 -8.04
CA ALA A 347 8.84 -4.12 -9.35
C ALA A 347 7.63 -3.18 -9.47
N LEU A 348 6.77 -3.12 -8.46
CA LEU A 348 5.64 -2.18 -8.41
C LEU A 348 6.12 -0.72 -8.40
N GLY A 349 7.18 -0.41 -7.64
CA GLY A 349 7.77 0.93 -7.65
C GLY A 349 8.28 1.34 -9.03
N ARG A 350 8.86 0.40 -9.79
CA ARG A 350 9.20 0.66 -11.19
C ARG A 350 7.95 0.93 -12.05
N CYS A 351 6.86 0.21 -11.85
CA CYS A 351 5.58 0.49 -12.53
C CYS A 351 5.09 1.91 -12.24
N LEU A 352 5.10 2.32 -10.96
CA LEU A 352 4.73 3.67 -10.55
C LEU A 352 5.61 4.73 -11.24
N ALA A 353 6.93 4.52 -11.28
CA ALA A 353 7.86 5.42 -11.96
C ALA A 353 7.58 5.55 -13.46
N LEU A 354 7.21 4.44 -14.11
CA LEU A 354 6.87 4.43 -15.53
C LEU A 354 5.54 5.16 -15.79
N VAL A 355 4.52 4.95 -14.94
CA VAL A 355 3.23 5.64 -15.06
C VAL A 355 3.35 7.13 -14.70
N HIS A 356 4.23 7.47 -13.76
CA HIS A 356 4.58 8.85 -13.47
C HIS A 356 5.06 9.57 -14.74
N ALA A 357 5.95 8.93 -15.53
CA ALA A 357 6.45 9.44 -16.80
C ALA A 357 5.43 9.37 -17.97
N ARG A 358 4.24 8.81 -17.77
CA ARG A 358 3.15 8.71 -18.76
C ARG A 358 1.91 9.45 -18.25
N PRO A 359 1.80 10.77 -18.47
CA PRO A 359 0.76 11.60 -17.85
C PRO A 359 -0.66 11.28 -18.33
N THR A 360 -0.81 10.51 -19.41
CA THR A 360 -2.11 10.17 -20.00
C THR A 360 -2.22 8.67 -20.27
N GLY A 361 -3.47 8.23 -20.43
CA GLY A 361 -3.81 6.84 -20.75
C GLY A 361 -3.82 5.92 -19.54
N ASN A 362 -4.38 4.73 -19.76
CA ASN A 362 -4.36 3.60 -18.84
C ASN A 362 -3.27 2.64 -19.28
N HIS A 363 -2.60 2.02 -18.32
CA HIS A 363 -1.43 1.18 -18.59
C HIS A 363 -1.50 -0.13 -17.83
N SER A 364 -1.15 -1.21 -18.51
CA SER A 364 -0.85 -2.49 -17.86
C SER A 364 0.64 -2.60 -17.62
N CYS A 365 1.04 -2.84 -16.37
CA CYS A 365 2.44 -3.07 -16.03
C CYS A 365 2.77 -4.57 -16.04
N ARG A 366 3.85 -4.92 -16.74
CA ARG A 366 4.29 -6.30 -16.93
C ARG A 366 5.78 -6.43 -16.63
N ASN A 367 6.21 -7.65 -16.35
CA ASN A 367 7.62 -7.95 -16.15
C ASN A 367 8.24 -8.61 -17.39
N THR A 368 9.57 -8.50 -17.48
CA THR A 368 10.40 -9.29 -18.40
C THR A 368 11.04 -10.43 -17.62
N ALA A 369 10.87 -11.66 -18.10
CA ALA A 369 11.40 -12.84 -17.43
C ALA A 369 12.91 -12.73 -17.18
N GLY A 370 13.28 -12.78 -15.91
CA GLY A 370 14.70 -12.83 -15.48
C GLY A 370 15.38 -11.47 -15.38
N ALA A 371 14.65 -10.37 -15.57
CA ALA A 371 15.23 -9.03 -15.58
C ALA A 371 15.13 -8.28 -14.24
N GLY A 372 14.43 -8.82 -13.23
CA GLY A 372 14.22 -8.09 -11.98
C GLY A 372 13.31 -6.88 -12.16
N ALA A 373 13.38 -5.92 -11.23
CA ALA A 373 12.58 -4.70 -11.28
C ALA A 373 12.92 -3.78 -12.48
N SER A 374 14.16 -3.79 -12.98
CA SER A 374 14.52 -2.97 -14.16
C SER A 374 13.83 -3.42 -15.45
N GLY A 375 13.38 -4.68 -15.50
CA GLY A 375 12.65 -5.26 -16.62
C GLY A 375 11.15 -5.04 -16.61
N MET A 376 10.62 -4.24 -15.67
CA MET A 376 9.22 -3.84 -15.71
C MET A 376 8.97 -2.86 -16.86
N TYR A 377 7.85 -3.01 -17.54
CA TYR A 377 7.44 -2.15 -18.66
C TYR A 377 5.93 -1.95 -18.70
N LEU A 378 5.50 -0.88 -19.37
CA LEU A 378 4.09 -0.58 -19.59
C LEU A 378 3.64 -1.03 -20.97
N THR A 379 2.40 -1.49 -21.04
CA THR A 379 1.63 -1.75 -22.26
C THR A 379 0.33 -0.97 -22.19
N ALA A 380 -0.35 -0.77 -23.32
CA ALA A 380 -1.67 -0.15 -23.32
C ALA A 380 -2.63 -0.96 -22.43
N GLY A 381 -3.30 -0.25 -21.51
CA GLY A 381 -4.06 -0.85 -20.41
C GLY A 381 -5.56 -0.98 -20.62
#